data_AF-A0A8T2ID81-F1
#
_entry.id   AF-A0A8T2ID81-F1
#
_cell.length_a   1.000
_cell.length_b   1.000
_cell.length_c   1.000
_cell.angle_alpha   90.00
_cell.angle_beta   90.00
_cell.angle_gamma   90.00
#
_symmetry.space_group_name_H-M   'P 1'
#
loop_
_entity.id
_entity.type
_entity.pdbx_description
1 polymer ?
#
loop_
_entity_poly.entity_id
_entity_poly.type
_entity_poly.pdbx_seq_one_letter_code
_entity_poly.pdbx_strand_id
1 'polypeptide(L)'
;PDILQDSKLITLYLTMLVTFTDTTTWKILRGKGESLKPAMNHICANIMGHLNQKGFYSVLQILLTNGLARSRPSLSKGTLTAIFSLALRPVLAAQFSDNLLRSFLIHIMSVPALVSHLSVLTPERLSVIETHRLFHKFILFLSREDQCQDVCVCLEGSHTLCLLGTGMSYNVSRNNYTSKS
;
A
#
# COMPACT_ATOMS: atom_id res chain seq x y z
N PRO A 1 -3.31 -7.14 -29.14
CA PRO A 1 -4.02 -8.28 -28.50
C PRO A 1 -3.44 -8.52 -27.09
N ASP A 2 -4.20 -9.09 -26.16
CA ASP A 2 -3.78 -9.56 -24.81
C ASP A 2 -3.73 -8.61 -23.59
N ILE A 3 -3.64 -7.28 -23.73
CA ILE A 3 -3.60 -6.35 -22.57
C ILE A 3 -4.85 -6.48 -21.65
N LEU A 4 -6.01 -6.78 -22.24
CA LEU A 4 -7.27 -6.92 -21.50
C LEU A 4 -7.36 -8.26 -20.74
N GLN A 5 -6.70 -9.32 -21.23
CA GLN A 5 -6.64 -10.60 -20.51
C GLN A 5 -5.66 -10.52 -19.34
N ASP A 6 -4.53 -9.86 -19.54
CA ASP A 6 -3.53 -9.64 -18.49
C ASP A 6 -4.09 -8.85 -17.31
N SER A 7 -4.86 -7.78 -17.58
CA SER A 7 -5.51 -6.99 -16.52
C SER A 7 -6.54 -7.78 -15.69
N LYS A 8 -7.28 -8.70 -16.32
CA LYS A 8 -8.21 -9.61 -15.62
C LYS A 8 -7.46 -10.60 -14.75
N LEU A 9 -6.37 -11.18 -15.26
CA LEU A 9 -5.51 -12.11 -14.51
C LEU A 9 -4.86 -11.42 -13.31
N ILE A 10 -4.30 -10.22 -13.49
CA ILE A 10 -3.72 -9.42 -12.40
C ILE A 10 -4.76 -9.16 -11.32
N THR A 11 -5.98 -8.76 -11.70
CA THR A 11 -7.05 -8.49 -10.74
C THR A 11 -7.49 -9.76 -10.01
N LEU A 12 -7.56 -10.90 -10.71
CA LEU A 12 -7.86 -12.20 -10.12
C LEU A 12 -6.81 -12.59 -9.08
N TYR A 13 -5.52 -12.52 -9.42
CA TYR A 13 -4.43 -12.88 -8.50
C TYR A 13 -4.34 -11.94 -7.30
N LEU A 14 -4.52 -10.63 -7.49
CA LEU A 14 -4.58 -9.68 -6.37
C LEU A 14 -5.76 -9.97 -5.44
N THR A 15 -6.94 -10.27 -6.00
CA THR A 15 -8.13 -10.62 -5.21
C THR A 15 -7.94 -11.94 -4.45
N MET A 16 -7.33 -12.92 -5.12
CA MET A 16 -6.95 -14.20 -4.53
C MET A 16 -6.01 -13.97 -3.33
N LEU A 17 -4.93 -13.20 -3.52
CA LEU A 17 -4.00 -12.85 -2.44
C LEU A 17 -4.69 -12.13 -1.29
N VAL A 18 -5.53 -11.13 -1.58
CA VAL A 18 -6.30 -10.40 -0.55
C VAL A 18 -7.14 -11.36 0.28
N THR A 19 -7.82 -12.31 -0.37
CA THR A 19 -8.71 -13.28 0.28
C THR A 19 -7.92 -14.28 1.12
N PHE A 20 -6.87 -14.88 0.58
CA PHE A 20 -6.06 -15.88 1.28
C PHE A 20 -5.13 -15.32 2.35
N THR A 21 -4.97 -14.00 2.41
CA THR A 21 -4.18 -13.31 3.44
C THR A 21 -5.02 -12.46 4.38
N ASP A 22 -6.35 -12.68 4.38
CA ASP A 22 -7.30 -12.00 5.26
C ASP A 22 -8.33 -12.95 5.87
N THR A 23 -7.99 -13.45 7.05
CA THR A 23 -8.85 -14.35 7.82
C THR A 23 -10.19 -13.74 8.20
N THR A 24 -10.35 -12.40 8.17
CA THR A 24 -11.62 -11.74 8.50
C THR A 24 -12.72 -12.02 7.48
N THR A 25 -12.31 -12.33 6.24
CA THR A 25 -13.20 -12.69 5.14
C THR A 25 -13.65 -14.16 5.19
N TRP A 26 -12.98 -14.99 6.00
CA TRP A 26 -13.23 -16.43 6.03
C TRP A 26 -14.40 -16.77 6.95
N LYS A 27 -15.55 -17.11 6.35
CA LYS A 27 -16.75 -17.50 7.11
C LYS A 27 -16.52 -18.71 8.02
N ILE A 28 -15.61 -19.62 7.65
CA ILE A 28 -15.27 -20.82 8.44
C ILE A 28 -14.60 -20.50 9.78
N LEU A 29 -14.00 -19.31 9.93
CA LEU A 29 -13.36 -18.86 11.16
C LEU A 29 -14.29 -18.11 12.12
N ARG A 30 -15.60 -18.08 11.83
CA ARG A 30 -16.62 -17.50 12.72
C ARG A 30 -17.22 -18.58 13.62
N GLY A 31 -17.63 -18.22 14.84
CA GLY A 31 -18.21 -19.17 15.79
C GLY A 31 -17.19 -20.23 16.22
N LYS A 32 -17.45 -21.51 15.92
CA LYS A 32 -16.59 -22.63 16.36
C LYS A 32 -15.15 -22.57 15.81
N GLY A 33 -14.91 -21.85 14.71
CA GLY A 33 -13.59 -21.68 14.11
C GLY A 33 -12.76 -20.52 14.68
N GLU A 34 -13.29 -19.74 15.64
CA GLU A 34 -12.59 -18.57 16.17
C GLU A 34 -11.28 -18.90 16.89
N SER A 35 -11.21 -20.08 17.52
CA SER A 35 -9.99 -20.59 18.15
C SER A 35 -8.84 -20.81 17.16
N LEU A 36 -9.15 -21.05 15.88
CA LEU A 36 -8.16 -21.24 14.81
C LEU A 36 -7.67 -19.90 14.23
N LYS A 37 -8.37 -18.80 14.49
CA LYS A 37 -8.08 -17.49 13.92
C LYS A 37 -6.64 -17.00 14.20
N PRO A 38 -6.08 -17.15 15.43
CA PRO A 38 -4.69 -16.77 15.69
C PRO A 38 -3.69 -17.56 14.84
N ALA A 39 -3.87 -18.88 14.73
CA ALA A 39 -3.01 -19.74 13.93
C ALA A 39 -3.08 -19.40 12.43
N MET A 40 -4.28 -19.14 11.92
CA MET A 40 -4.46 -18.73 10.52
C MET A 40 -3.86 -17.34 10.24
N ASN A 41 -4.00 -16.39 11.17
CA ASN A 41 -3.35 -15.09 11.06
C ASN A 41 -1.82 -15.21 11.01
N HIS A 42 -1.25 -16.11 11.81
CA HIS A 42 0.18 -16.38 11.78
C HIS A 42 0.63 -16.96 10.43
N ILE A 43 -0.15 -17.87 9.85
CA ILE A 43 0.11 -18.40 8.49
C ILE A 43 0.05 -17.28 7.45
N CYS A 44 -0.97 -16.41 7.49
CA CYS A 44 -1.06 -15.26 6.59
C CYS A 44 0.16 -14.33 6.74
N ALA A 45 0.61 -14.07 7.97
CA ALA A 45 1.81 -13.27 8.22
C ALA A 45 3.06 -13.91 7.61
N ASN A 46 3.23 -15.23 7.73
CA ASN A 46 4.35 -15.95 7.13
C ASN A 46 4.33 -15.92 5.59
N ILE A 47 3.16 -16.11 4.97
CA ILE A 47 3.00 -16.02 3.51
C ILE A 47 3.36 -14.60 3.04
N MET A 48 2.83 -13.57 3.70
CA MET A 48 3.17 -12.17 3.38
C MET A 48 4.65 -11.87 3.59
N GLY A 49 5.27 -12.41 4.65
CA GLY A 49 6.70 -12.30 4.89
C GLY A 49 7.53 -12.95 3.79
N HIS A 50 7.15 -14.15 3.34
CA HIS A 50 7.82 -14.85 2.24
C HIS A 50 7.69 -14.08 0.91
N LEU A 51 6.51 -13.57 0.60
CA LEU A 51 6.29 -12.72 -0.58
C LEU A 51 7.19 -11.48 -0.54
N ASN A 52 7.26 -10.80 0.61
CA ASN A 52 8.13 -9.62 0.77
C ASN A 52 9.60 -9.96 0.49
N GLN A 53 10.11 -11.09 0.99
CA GLN A 53 11.47 -11.57 0.71
C GLN A 53 11.72 -11.87 -0.77
N LYS A 54 10.67 -12.19 -1.53
CA LYS A 54 10.72 -12.50 -2.97
C LYS A 54 10.43 -11.28 -3.86
N GLY A 55 10.52 -10.07 -3.33
CA GLY A 55 10.40 -8.83 -4.12
C GLY A 55 8.96 -8.38 -4.36
N PHE A 56 8.02 -8.76 -3.49
CA PHE A 56 6.60 -8.40 -3.63
C PHE A 56 6.36 -6.89 -3.78
N TYR A 57 7.03 -6.05 -2.97
CA TYR A 57 6.92 -4.59 -3.08
C TYR A 57 7.36 -4.05 -4.45
N SER A 58 8.43 -4.60 -5.04
CA SER A 58 8.89 -4.20 -6.37
C SER A 58 7.87 -4.57 -7.45
N VAL A 59 7.23 -5.74 -7.36
CA VAL A 59 6.15 -6.13 -8.26
C VAL A 59 4.95 -5.17 -8.12
N LEU A 60 4.56 -4.83 -6.90
CA LEU A 60 3.47 -3.86 -6.67
C LEU A 60 3.82 -2.47 -7.22
N GLN A 61 5.07 -2.02 -7.08
CA GLN A 61 5.54 -0.77 -7.67
C GLN A 61 5.37 -0.77 -9.19
N ILE A 62 5.80 -1.83 -9.88
CA ILE A 62 5.65 -1.95 -11.33
C ILE A 62 4.17 -1.88 -11.73
N LEU A 63 3.29 -2.58 -11.01
CA LEU A 63 1.85 -2.54 -11.26
C LEU A 63 1.25 -1.14 -11.06
N LEU A 64 1.65 -0.44 -9.99
CA LEU A 64 1.19 0.91 -9.70
C LEU A 64 1.72 1.91 -10.73
N THR A 65 3.00 1.87 -11.06
CA THR A 65 3.62 2.77 -12.04
C THR A 65 2.99 2.56 -13.43
N ASN A 66 2.87 1.31 -13.90
CA ASN A 66 2.21 1.02 -15.19
C ASN A 66 0.72 1.39 -15.18
N GLY A 67 0.09 1.26 -14.02
CA GLY A 67 -1.33 1.51 -13.81
C GLY A 67 -1.72 2.98 -13.72
N LEU A 68 -0.88 3.79 -13.07
CA LEU A 68 -1.15 5.18 -12.68
C LEU A 68 -0.35 6.21 -13.48
N ALA A 69 0.85 5.90 -13.99
CA ALA A 69 1.68 6.85 -14.75
C ALA A 69 1.22 7.02 -16.22
N ARG A 70 -0.10 6.96 -16.47
CA ARG A 70 -0.70 7.16 -17.79
C ARG A 70 -1.80 8.22 -17.72
N SER A 71 -2.05 8.92 -18.84
CA SER A 71 -3.05 10.00 -18.95
C SER A 71 -4.48 9.59 -18.58
N ARG A 72 -4.81 8.29 -18.65
CA ARG A 72 -5.98 7.70 -18.01
C ARG A 72 -5.54 6.53 -17.14
N PRO A 73 -5.88 6.50 -15.84
CA PRO A 73 -5.54 5.40 -14.97
C PRO A 73 -6.20 4.12 -15.50
N SER A 74 -5.39 3.07 -15.63
CA SER A 74 -5.85 1.76 -16.11
C SER A 74 -6.21 0.79 -14.99
N LEU A 75 -5.91 1.17 -13.73
CA LEU A 75 -6.29 0.40 -12.56
C LEU A 75 -7.74 0.69 -12.17
N SER A 76 -8.51 -0.38 -11.99
CA SER A 76 -9.84 -0.28 -11.39
C SER A 76 -9.73 0.11 -9.91
N LYS A 77 -10.82 0.66 -9.35
CA LYS A 77 -10.96 0.90 -7.90
C LYS A 77 -10.62 -0.35 -7.07
N GLY A 78 -11.08 -1.53 -7.51
CA GLY A 78 -10.83 -2.80 -6.83
C GLY A 78 -9.36 -3.20 -6.85
N THR A 79 -8.70 -3.08 -8.01
CA THR A 79 -7.29 -3.40 -8.18
C THR A 79 -6.40 -2.50 -7.33
N LEU A 80 -6.67 -1.18 -7.33
CA LEU A 80 -5.93 -0.22 -6.51
C LEU A 80 -6.12 -0.50 -5.00
N THR A 81 -7.35 -0.79 -4.59
CA THR A 81 -7.66 -1.17 -3.20
C THR A 81 -6.90 -2.42 -2.78
N ALA A 82 -6.85 -3.43 -3.65
CA ALA A 82 -6.18 -4.70 -3.37
C ALA A 82 -4.67 -4.49 -3.23
N ILE A 83 -4.03 -3.78 -4.17
CA ILE A 83 -2.61 -3.47 -4.12
C ILE A 83 -2.26 -2.72 -2.83
N PHE A 84 -3.01 -1.66 -2.52
CA PHE A 84 -2.74 -0.85 -1.33
C PHE A 84 -2.94 -1.65 -0.03
N SER A 85 -4.00 -2.46 0.05
CA SER A 85 -4.26 -3.30 1.23
C SER A 85 -3.17 -4.35 1.43
N LEU A 86 -2.72 -5.01 0.35
CA LEU A 86 -1.65 -6.00 0.39
C LEU A 86 -0.30 -5.37 0.78
N ALA A 87 -0.02 -4.15 0.30
CA ALA A 87 1.19 -3.42 0.67
C ALA A 87 1.19 -2.96 2.14
N LEU A 88 0.03 -2.57 2.67
CA LEU A 88 -0.08 -1.98 4.00
C LEU A 88 -0.15 -3.04 5.12
N ARG A 89 -0.83 -4.17 4.88
CA ARG A 89 -1.01 -5.23 5.90
C ARG A 89 0.30 -5.68 6.57
N PRO A 90 1.41 -5.97 5.85
CA PRO A 90 2.67 -6.36 6.48
C PRO A 90 3.24 -5.27 7.39
N VAL A 91 3.13 -4.01 6.98
CA VAL A 91 3.61 -2.86 7.76
C VAL A 91 2.85 -2.78 9.08
N LEU A 92 1.52 -2.97 9.06
CA LEU A 92 0.70 -2.98 10.27
C LEU A 92 1.01 -4.19 11.16
N ALA A 93 1.11 -5.39 10.57
CA ALA A 93 1.38 -6.62 11.31
C ALA A 93 2.73 -6.60 12.02
N ALA A 94 3.74 -6.01 11.38
CA ALA A 94 5.08 -5.84 11.94
C ALA A 94 5.26 -4.54 12.74
N GLN A 95 4.16 -3.88 13.13
CA GLN A 95 4.17 -2.66 13.95
C GLN A 95 5.08 -1.55 13.39
N PHE A 96 5.07 -1.36 12.07
CA PHE A 96 5.86 -0.35 11.37
C PHE A 96 7.38 -0.51 11.56
N SER A 97 7.89 -1.74 11.48
CA SER A 97 9.34 -1.98 11.44
C SER A 97 10.04 -1.15 10.35
N ASP A 98 11.24 -0.66 10.65
CA ASP A 98 12.05 0.20 9.77
C ASP A 98 12.20 -0.39 8.36
N ASN A 99 12.47 -1.70 8.25
CA ASN A 99 12.61 -2.40 6.97
C ASN A 99 11.35 -2.30 6.10
N LEU A 100 10.17 -2.50 6.69
CA LEU A 100 8.91 -2.47 5.94
C LEU A 100 8.43 -1.04 5.68
N LEU A 101 8.70 -0.10 6.61
CA LEU A 101 8.49 1.33 6.37
C LEU A 101 9.31 1.80 5.18
N ARG A 102 10.60 1.45 5.14
CA ARG A 102 11.52 1.72 4.04
C ARG A 102 11.00 1.14 2.72
N SER A 103 10.68 -0.16 2.66
CA SER A 103 10.15 -0.78 1.45
C SER A 103 8.84 -0.15 0.99
N PHE A 104 7.94 0.18 1.91
CA PHE A 104 6.68 0.84 1.58
C PHE A 104 6.90 2.26 1.04
N LEU A 105 7.83 3.02 1.62
CA LEU A 105 8.21 4.35 1.14
C LEU A 105 8.79 4.31 -0.27
N ILE A 106 9.80 3.44 -0.47
CA ILE A 106 10.55 3.36 -1.74
C ILE A 106 9.70 2.81 -2.88
N HIS A 107 8.80 1.86 -2.63
CA HIS A 107 8.09 1.14 -3.69
C HIS A 107 6.62 1.54 -3.86
N ILE A 108 5.97 2.09 -2.83
CA ILE A 108 4.54 2.43 -2.87
C ILE A 108 4.34 3.93 -2.84
N MET A 109 4.84 4.61 -1.81
CA MET A 109 4.62 6.05 -1.64
C MET A 109 5.39 6.91 -2.65
N SER A 110 6.45 6.37 -3.25
CA SER A 110 7.21 7.00 -4.33
C SER A 110 6.49 6.98 -5.69
N VAL A 111 5.39 6.24 -5.82
CA VAL A 111 4.69 6.08 -7.10
C VAL A 111 3.88 7.34 -7.42
N PRO A 112 4.06 7.94 -8.62
CA PRO A 112 3.31 9.12 -9.01
C PRO A 112 1.80 8.99 -9.00
N ALA A 113 1.15 10.08 -8.59
CA ALA A 113 -0.30 10.23 -8.52
C ALA A 113 -1.03 9.24 -7.58
N LEU A 114 -0.32 8.39 -6.83
CA LEU A 114 -0.94 7.39 -5.95
C LEU A 114 -1.96 8.02 -4.99
N VAL A 115 -1.57 9.05 -4.23
CA VAL A 115 -2.45 9.66 -3.23
C VAL A 115 -3.62 10.42 -3.88
N SER A 116 -3.42 11.04 -5.04
CA SER A 116 -4.52 11.64 -5.80
C SER A 116 -5.52 10.59 -6.31
N HIS A 117 -5.04 9.42 -6.74
CA HIS A 117 -5.93 8.34 -7.16
C HIS A 117 -6.62 7.66 -5.97
N LEU A 118 -5.94 7.54 -4.83
CA LEU A 118 -6.55 7.04 -3.59
C LEU A 118 -7.66 7.97 -3.10
N SER A 119 -7.46 9.30 -3.15
CA SER A 119 -8.48 10.27 -2.71
C SER A 119 -9.73 10.24 -3.60
N VAL A 120 -9.56 10.06 -4.91
CA VAL A 120 -10.67 10.03 -5.87
C VAL A 120 -11.39 8.68 -5.90
N LEU A 121 -10.64 7.56 -5.93
CA LEU A 121 -11.22 6.23 -6.16
C LEU A 121 -11.57 5.50 -4.85
N THR A 122 -10.79 5.69 -3.79
CA THR A 122 -10.86 4.88 -2.57
C THR A 122 -10.60 5.71 -1.31
N PRO A 123 -11.43 6.73 -1.00
CA PRO A 123 -11.18 7.63 0.13
C PRO A 123 -11.14 6.89 1.48
N GLU A 124 -11.85 5.76 1.60
CA GLU A 124 -11.79 4.86 2.77
C GLU A 124 -10.39 4.30 3.06
N ARG A 125 -9.52 4.16 2.05
CA ARG A 125 -8.13 3.72 2.27
C ARG A 125 -7.25 4.86 2.71
N LEU A 126 -7.61 6.09 2.36
CA LEU A 126 -6.93 7.29 2.83
C LEU A 126 -7.19 7.50 4.33
N SER A 127 -8.41 7.26 4.84
CA SER A 127 -8.70 7.33 6.28
C SER A 127 -7.90 6.32 7.10
N VAL A 128 -7.54 5.16 6.55
CA VAL A 128 -6.64 4.18 7.20
C VAL A 128 -5.23 4.77 7.36
N ILE A 129 -4.74 5.54 6.38
CA ILE A 129 -3.47 6.26 6.47
C ILE A 129 -3.48 7.25 7.64
N GLU A 130 -4.59 7.98 7.80
CA GLU A 130 -4.76 8.96 8.87
C GLU A 130 -4.88 8.29 10.24
N THR A 131 -5.71 7.24 10.34
CA THR A 131 -5.96 6.49 11.58
C THR A 131 -4.65 5.93 12.14
N HIS A 132 -3.79 5.40 11.27
CA HIS A 132 -2.50 4.86 11.66
C HIS A 132 -1.38 5.90 11.73
N ARG A 133 -1.67 7.18 11.46
CA ARG A 133 -0.70 8.29 11.42
C ARG A 133 0.53 7.94 10.57
N LEU A 134 0.30 7.29 9.43
CA LEU A 134 1.36 6.77 8.56
C LEU A 134 2.33 7.87 8.11
N PHE A 135 1.82 9.03 7.71
CA PHE A 135 2.65 10.18 7.34
C PHE A 135 3.54 10.67 8.48
N HIS A 136 3.02 10.73 9.70
CA HIS A 136 3.82 11.12 10.86
C HIS A 136 4.95 10.11 11.12
N LYS A 137 4.67 8.81 10.98
CA LYS A 137 5.68 7.76 11.10
C LYS A 137 6.74 7.86 9.99
N PHE A 138 6.34 8.20 8.76
CA PHE A 138 7.27 8.44 7.66
C PHE A 138 8.16 9.66 7.91
N ILE A 139 7.59 10.77 8.41
CA ILE A 139 8.35 11.96 8.77
C ILE A 139 9.37 11.64 9.86
N LEU A 140 8.96 10.93 10.92
CA LEU A 140 9.89 10.51 11.98
C LEU A 140 11.00 9.59 11.45
N PHE A 141 10.65 8.64 10.58
CA PHE A 141 11.61 7.73 9.95
C PHE A 141 12.64 8.50 9.10
N LEU A 142 12.18 9.44 8.27
CA LEU A 142 13.04 10.27 7.42
C LEU A 142 13.74 11.42 8.17
N SER A 143 13.34 11.71 9.41
CA SER A 143 14.06 12.68 10.25
C SER A 143 15.42 12.14 10.70
N ARG A 144 15.64 10.83 10.57
CA ARG A 144 16.93 10.18 10.81
C ARG A 144 17.78 10.26 9.54
N GLU A 145 18.96 10.85 9.65
CA GLU A 145 19.83 11.15 8.50
C GLU A 145 20.28 9.90 7.75
N ASP A 146 20.59 8.81 8.47
CA ASP A 146 20.96 7.49 7.92
C ASP A 146 19.85 6.92 7.01
N GLN A 147 18.61 6.96 7.49
CA GLN A 147 17.46 6.43 6.77
C GLN A 147 17.05 7.34 5.61
N CYS A 148 17.15 8.66 5.80
CA CYS A 148 16.88 9.64 4.75
C CYS A 148 17.85 9.47 3.59
N GLN A 149 19.15 9.37 3.89
CA GLN A 149 20.18 9.19 2.87
C GLN A 149 20.01 7.88 2.11
N ASP A 150 19.74 6.78 2.81
CA ASP A 150 19.51 5.48 2.18
C ASP A 150 18.26 5.48 1.26
N VAL A 151 17.15 6.08 1.70
CA VAL A 151 15.95 6.24 0.85
C VAL A 151 16.25 7.14 -0.35
N CYS A 152 16.97 8.24 -0.15
CA CYS A 152 17.32 9.16 -1.25
C CYS A 152 18.26 8.52 -2.28
N VAL A 153 19.16 7.63 -1.88
CA VAL A 153 20.04 6.89 -2.81
C VAL A 153 19.24 5.87 -3.63
N CYS A 154 18.20 5.28 -3.04
CA CYS A 154 17.34 4.30 -3.72
C CYS A 154 16.30 4.94 -4.65
N LEU A 155 16.06 6.24 -4.54
CA LEU A 155 15.09 6.98 -5.35
C LEU A 155 15.83 7.83 -6.38
N GLU A 156 15.67 7.54 -7.67
CA GLU A 156 16.05 8.49 -8.73
C GLU A 156 15.30 9.81 -8.50
N GLY A 157 15.97 10.97 -8.65
CA GLY A 157 15.52 12.27 -8.09
C GLY A 157 14.09 12.74 -8.41
N SER A 158 13.41 12.15 -9.41
CA SER A 158 11.99 12.37 -9.72
C SER A 158 11.02 11.75 -8.70
N HIS A 159 11.42 10.68 -8.01
CA HIS A 159 10.59 10.01 -7.00
C HIS A 159 10.63 10.69 -5.63
N THR A 160 11.75 11.34 -5.28
CA THR A 160 11.87 12.17 -4.06
C THR A 160 10.92 13.37 -4.12
N LEU A 161 10.78 13.99 -5.30
CA LEU A 161 9.78 15.03 -5.55
C LEU A 161 8.34 14.51 -5.44
N CYS A 162 8.10 13.24 -5.79
CA CYS A 162 6.78 12.64 -5.65
C CYS A 162 6.41 12.34 -4.20
N LEU A 163 7.39 11.96 -3.39
CA LEU A 163 7.24 11.79 -1.94
C LEU A 163 6.87 13.13 -1.27
N LEU A 164 7.56 14.21 -1.64
CA LEU A 164 7.30 15.58 -1.16
C LEU A 164 5.94 16.11 -1.64
N GLY A 165 5.60 15.90 -2.92
CA GLY A 165 4.32 16.29 -3.51
C GLY A 165 3.13 15.55 -2.86
N THR A 166 3.32 14.27 -2.50
CA THR A 166 2.32 13.50 -1.77
C THR A 166 2.04 14.09 -0.38
N GLY A 167 3.07 14.57 0.33
CA GLY A 167 2.91 15.28 1.60
C GLY A 167 2.15 16.61 1.44
N MET A 168 2.43 17.38 0.39
CA MET A 168 1.74 18.64 0.12
C MET A 168 0.29 18.44 -0.33
N SER A 169 -0.01 17.49 -1.22
CA SER A 169 -1.37 17.17 -1.64
C SER A 169 -2.22 16.62 -0.48
N TYR A 170 -1.64 15.86 0.44
CA TYR A 170 -2.33 15.42 1.66
C TYR A 170 -2.71 16.61 2.56
N ASN A 171 -1.81 17.58 2.78
CA ASN A 171 -2.13 18.80 3.52
C ASN A 171 -3.24 19.63 2.87
N VAL A 172 -3.26 19.71 1.53
CA VAL A 172 -4.32 20.40 0.78
C VAL A 172 -5.65 19.64 0.85
N SER A 173 -5.65 18.31 0.79
CA SER A 173 -6.86 17.50 1.00
C SER A 173 -7.39 17.64 2.43
N ARG A 174 -6.51 17.61 3.45
CA ARG A 174 -6.89 17.79 4.86
C ARG A 174 -7.57 19.15 5.10
N ASN A 175 -7.04 20.23 4.54
CA ASN A 175 -7.64 21.57 4.66
C ASN A 175 -9.03 21.67 4.01
N ASN A 176 -9.28 20.94 2.91
CA ASN A 176 -10.59 20.92 2.26
C ASN A 176 -11.65 20.13 3.04
N TYR A 177 -11.25 19.17 3.88
CA TYR A 177 -12.19 18.46 4.77
C TYR A 177 -12.49 19.25 6.05
N THR A 178 -11.54 20.04 6.56
CA THR A 178 -11.76 20.90 7.74
C THR A 178 -12.54 22.18 7.45
N SER A 179 -12.63 22.64 6.20
CA SER A 179 -13.45 23.83 5.84
C SER A 179 -14.92 23.51 5.56
N LYS A 180 -15.34 22.24 5.70
CA LYS A 180 -16.73 21.77 5.54
C LYS A 180 -17.36 21.30 6.85
N SER A 181 -16.70 21.53 7.99
CA SER A 181 -17.26 21.33 9.33
C SER A 181 -17.73 22.65 9.91
#